data_AF-A0A9Q0NAN3-F1
#
_entry.id   AF-A0A9Q0NAN3-F1
#
_cell.length_a   1.000
_cell.length_b   1.000
_cell.length_c   1.000
_cell.angle_alpha   90.00
_cell.angle_beta   90.00
_cell.angle_gamma   90.00
#
_symmetry.space_group_name_H-M   'P 1'
#
loop_
_entity.id
_entity.type
_entity.pdbx_description
1 polymer ?
#
loop_
_entity_poly.entity_id
_entity_poly.type
_entity_poly.pdbx_seq_one_letter_code
_entity_poly.pdbx_strand_id
1 'polypeptide(L)'
;FLSQFLIKNPNLLLANAITDSLWLYRTKKLLFLCTQQICVQSLPPSIPFRMLEIFTSEDQLSKNLSDEAVVRRFLEDTYAYLIKLNYFPLVRQMINEKVPPLYEPVVSPPNALSDTLLRMIIQPLKLIHSLNGFSKVVILSFIEAFMSSEFSDPVKFFVIPALASNPTFPFIFLVKYLAEAIENVDMDDVPASSATKQGRTSLTSSYLLNALLKLDELHHSELNNVENLTLYIKIIASMSSNINRLPRRTGPAVLREDESSDSDSDDSAQSMRTISVQEADILLDVVAMLNDENRSRLIIGNIEEYFLNEPPMLHCICKVAHHIMMYNQIGAFDDRFLTLLTFKPKFIRKLWYMLTSQSSQLGFSSPLNLLAKAIHIPQKDIDSVIPILATFCTIFGRLISTLHDGEFCQDVLPGTVSKIMPFTLSEIVPVSSMLKDISLGLVDLAFPETRSTFYESYGAFLKLRSSQDEDQFNKTMWPHLLKVCVSLLRQLHTRDLRRGFCPENHWTVQTLNLPLDKDLHLSRRRNGPRPFQPIKDFTKEDFESGGPPLSTKQIRSITILREIPFVVPFNSRVGILQGLLSADKL
;
A
#
# COMPACT_ATOMS: atom_id res chain seq x y z
N PHE A 1 8.00 -38.75 36.18
CA PHE A 1 9.14 -39.58 36.62
C PHE A 1 10.25 -39.65 35.57
N LEU A 2 10.00 -40.16 34.35
CA LEU A 2 11.00 -40.22 33.27
C LEU A 2 11.65 -38.86 32.95
N SER A 3 10.84 -37.81 32.78
CA SER A 3 11.30 -36.44 32.54
C SER A 3 12.17 -35.88 33.68
N GLN A 4 11.80 -36.14 34.94
CA GLN A 4 12.60 -35.72 36.11
C GLN A 4 13.95 -36.44 36.18
N PHE A 5 14.02 -37.71 35.78
CA PHE A 5 15.28 -38.46 35.72
C PHE A 5 16.20 -37.92 34.61
N LEU A 6 15.61 -37.57 33.45
CA LEU A 6 16.34 -37.00 32.31
C LEU A 6 16.85 -35.59 32.58
N ILE A 7 16.08 -34.75 33.30
CA ILE A 7 16.55 -33.43 33.77
C ILE A 7 17.81 -33.55 34.64
N LYS A 8 17.89 -34.61 35.46
CA LYS A 8 19.04 -34.84 36.35
C LYS A 8 20.27 -35.40 35.63
N ASN A 9 20.09 -36.03 34.46
CA ASN A 9 21.16 -36.67 33.70
C ASN A 9 21.10 -36.33 32.20
N PRO A 10 21.26 -35.05 31.81
CA PRO A 10 21.14 -34.64 30.40
C PRO A 10 22.23 -35.27 29.52
N ASN A 11 23.44 -35.47 30.07
CA ASN A 11 24.62 -35.95 29.35
C ASN A 11 24.43 -37.36 28.76
N LEU A 12 23.74 -38.25 29.48
CA LEU A 12 23.50 -39.63 29.02
C LEU A 12 22.59 -39.66 27.79
N LEU A 13 21.58 -38.79 27.76
CA LEU A 13 20.66 -38.70 26.63
C LEU A 13 21.32 -38.00 25.44
N LEU A 14 22.09 -36.93 25.68
CA LEU A 14 22.76 -36.17 24.63
C LEU A 14 23.85 -37.00 23.93
N ALA A 15 24.69 -37.72 24.69
CA ALA A 15 25.73 -38.57 24.12
C ALA A 15 25.14 -39.70 23.24
N ASN A 16 24.02 -40.29 23.67
CA ASN A 16 23.33 -41.34 22.92
C ASN A 16 22.52 -40.79 21.73
N ALA A 17 21.97 -39.58 21.84
CA ALA A 17 21.20 -38.95 20.76
C ALA A 17 22.09 -38.47 19.60
N ILE A 18 23.37 -38.21 19.84
CA ILE A 18 24.33 -37.85 18.78
C ILE A 18 24.81 -39.09 18.02
N THR A 19 24.92 -40.23 18.73
CA THR A 19 25.47 -41.47 18.19
C THR A 19 24.42 -42.37 17.52
N ASP A 20 23.18 -42.35 18.01
CA ASP A 20 22.08 -43.18 17.51
C ASP A 20 20.85 -42.36 17.09
N SER A 21 20.46 -42.53 15.82
CA SER A 21 19.29 -41.88 15.21
C SER A 21 17.97 -42.24 15.92
N LEU A 22 17.87 -43.41 16.54
CA LEU A 22 16.68 -43.86 17.23
C LEU A 22 16.52 -43.16 18.60
N TRP A 23 17.63 -42.89 19.29
CA TRP A 23 17.63 -42.06 20.49
C TRP A 23 17.29 -40.60 20.18
N LEU A 24 17.82 -40.05 19.09
CA LEU A 24 17.45 -38.73 18.60
C LEU A 24 15.94 -38.60 18.34
N TYR A 25 15.35 -39.58 17.65
CA TYR A 25 13.90 -39.59 17.40
C TYR A 25 13.08 -39.67 18.69
N ARG A 26 13.50 -40.50 19.66
CA ARG A 26 12.83 -40.60 20.97
C ARG A 26 12.88 -39.28 21.73
N THR A 27 14.02 -38.59 21.70
CA THR A 27 14.18 -37.27 22.31
C THR A 27 13.26 -36.25 21.65
N LYS A 28 13.24 -36.18 20.31
CA LYS A 28 12.35 -35.32 19.53
C LYS A 28 10.87 -35.54 19.88
N LYS A 29 10.43 -36.82 19.94
CA LYS A 29 9.06 -37.19 20.31
C LYS A 29 8.74 -36.84 21.77
N LEU A 30 9.68 -37.01 22.69
CA LEU A 30 9.51 -36.64 24.09
C LEU A 30 9.34 -35.12 24.26
N LEU A 31 10.14 -34.32 23.55
CA LEU A 31 10.04 -32.86 23.55
C LEU A 31 8.70 -32.40 22.97
N PHE A 32 8.23 -33.03 21.89
CA PHE A 32 6.90 -32.78 21.36
C PHE A 32 5.79 -33.07 22.38
N LEU A 33 5.83 -34.23 23.05
CA LEU A 33 4.87 -34.55 24.10
C LEU A 33 4.92 -33.55 25.27
N CYS A 34 6.11 -33.05 25.61
CA CYS A 34 6.26 -31.99 26.59
C CYS A 34 5.58 -30.69 26.13
N THR A 35 5.72 -30.28 24.86
CA THR A 35 5.02 -29.10 24.33
C THR A 35 3.49 -29.24 24.36
N GLN A 36 2.96 -30.42 24.03
CA GLN A 36 1.52 -30.69 24.12
C GLN A 36 1.02 -30.70 25.57
N GLN A 37 1.79 -31.30 26.48
CA GLN A 37 1.42 -31.38 27.89
C GLN A 37 1.29 -30.00 28.54
N ILE A 38 2.10 -29.02 28.14
CA ILE A 38 2.00 -27.64 28.66
C ILE A 38 0.70 -26.97 28.23
N CYS A 39 0.18 -27.31 27.05
CA CYS A 39 -1.11 -26.81 26.57
C CYS A 39 -2.30 -27.38 27.36
N VAL A 40 -2.13 -28.54 28.02
CA VAL A 40 -3.20 -29.15 28.82
C VAL A 40 -3.21 -28.58 30.23
N GLN A 41 -4.32 -27.93 30.61
CA GLN A 41 -4.43 -27.19 31.88
C GLN A 41 -4.38 -28.04 33.16
N SER A 42 -4.54 -29.37 33.06
CA SER A 42 -4.71 -30.26 34.22
C SER A 42 -3.41 -30.70 34.91
N LEU A 43 -2.24 -30.43 34.35
CA LEU A 43 -0.94 -30.92 34.85
C LEU A 43 0.04 -29.77 35.14
N PRO A 44 0.92 -29.91 36.16
CA PRO A 44 1.92 -28.89 36.47
C PRO A 44 2.94 -28.75 35.31
N PRO A 45 3.09 -27.55 34.72
CA PRO A 45 3.89 -27.35 33.51
C PRO A 45 5.40 -27.20 33.78
N SER A 46 5.83 -27.13 35.05
CA SER A 46 7.22 -26.84 35.45
C SER A 46 8.25 -27.84 34.92
N ILE A 47 7.93 -29.14 34.93
CA ILE A 47 8.82 -30.20 34.47
C ILE A 47 8.95 -30.19 32.93
N PRO A 48 7.84 -30.13 32.15
CA PRO A 48 7.91 -29.94 30.71
C PRO A 48 8.68 -28.68 30.27
N PHE A 49 8.47 -27.52 30.90
CA PHE A 49 9.23 -26.31 30.58
C PHE A 49 10.73 -26.49 30.79
N ARG A 50 11.12 -27.11 31.91
CA ARG A 50 12.53 -27.35 32.20
C ARG A 50 13.17 -28.36 31.24
N MET A 51 12.43 -29.37 30.80
CA MET A 51 12.89 -30.29 29.75
C MET A 51 13.17 -29.55 28.44
N LEU A 52 12.24 -28.70 28.00
CA LEU A 52 12.44 -27.91 26.78
C LEU A 52 13.66 -27.01 26.92
N GLU A 53 13.74 -26.24 28.00
CA GLU A 53 14.88 -25.33 28.25
C GLU A 53 16.24 -26.05 28.23
N ILE A 54 16.38 -27.24 28.81
CA ILE A 54 17.65 -27.96 28.85
C ILE A 54 18.04 -28.51 27.46
N PHE A 55 17.08 -29.05 26.71
CA PHE A 55 17.36 -29.74 25.45
C PHE A 55 17.22 -28.86 24.21
N THR A 56 16.75 -27.61 24.35
CA THR A 56 16.61 -26.66 23.24
C THR A 56 17.46 -25.39 23.39
N SER A 57 18.10 -25.17 24.55
CA SER A 57 18.99 -24.01 24.76
C SER A 57 20.44 -24.33 24.39
N GLU A 58 21.02 -23.51 23.51
CA GLU A 58 22.43 -23.59 23.11
C GLU A 58 23.39 -23.50 24.31
N ASP A 59 23.13 -22.61 25.27
CA ASP A 59 23.94 -22.45 26.50
C ASP A 59 23.96 -23.68 27.42
N GLN A 60 22.92 -24.52 27.38
CA GLN A 60 22.84 -25.73 28.22
C GLN A 60 23.43 -26.93 27.49
N LEU A 61 23.32 -26.95 26.16
CA LEU A 61 23.90 -27.99 25.32
C LEU A 61 25.42 -27.84 25.19
N SER A 62 25.92 -26.60 25.03
CA SER A 62 27.36 -26.29 24.97
C SER A 62 28.11 -26.63 26.27
N LYS A 63 27.43 -26.64 27.43
CA LYS A 63 28.01 -27.12 28.70
C LYS A 63 28.24 -28.63 28.72
N ASN A 64 27.49 -29.38 27.91
CA ASN A 64 27.47 -30.83 27.91
C ASN A 64 28.13 -31.42 26.65
N LEU A 65 28.32 -30.62 25.61
CA LEU A 65 28.86 -31.01 24.30
C LEU A 65 29.94 -30.01 23.87
N SER A 66 31.13 -30.51 23.57
CA SER A 66 32.29 -29.67 23.26
C SER A 66 32.34 -29.11 21.84
N ASP A 67 31.51 -29.61 20.91
CA ASP A 67 31.52 -29.20 19.50
C ASP A 67 30.26 -28.41 19.12
N GLU A 68 30.43 -27.11 18.83
CA GLU A 68 29.36 -26.19 18.43
C GLU A 68 28.64 -26.63 17.16
N ALA A 69 29.34 -27.26 16.21
CA ALA A 69 28.72 -27.70 14.95
C ALA A 69 27.76 -28.87 15.17
N VAL A 70 28.08 -29.76 16.12
CA VAL A 70 27.23 -30.89 16.50
C VAL A 70 26.00 -30.41 17.27
N VAL A 71 26.19 -29.46 18.19
CA VAL A 71 25.08 -28.82 18.92
C VAL A 71 24.11 -28.16 17.95
N ARG A 72 24.63 -27.39 16.98
CA ARG A 72 23.80 -26.72 15.97
C ARG A 72 23.01 -27.71 15.13
N ARG A 73 23.64 -28.76 14.60
CA ARG A 73 22.95 -29.82 13.83
C ARG A 73 21.86 -30.48 14.66
N PHE A 74 22.14 -30.83 15.92
CA PHE A 74 21.14 -31.44 16.81
C PHE A 74 19.93 -30.53 17.01
N LEU A 75 20.16 -29.23 17.21
CA LEU A 75 19.09 -28.24 17.39
C LEU A 75 18.27 -28.04 16.11
N GLU A 76 18.92 -27.88 14.96
CA GLU A 76 18.25 -27.78 13.65
C GLU A 76 17.33 -28.98 13.41
N ASP A 77 17.85 -30.19 13.63
CA ASP A 77 17.12 -31.44 13.48
C ASP A 77 15.93 -31.57 14.43
N THR A 78 16.10 -31.08 15.65
CA THR A 78 15.08 -31.14 16.70
C THR A 78 13.97 -30.14 16.41
N TYR A 79 14.31 -28.89 16.12
CA TYR A 79 13.34 -27.87 15.74
C TYR A 79 12.66 -28.18 14.41
N ALA A 80 13.35 -28.75 13.43
CA ALA A 80 12.75 -29.17 12.16
C ALA A 80 11.63 -30.18 12.39
N TYR A 81 11.82 -31.10 13.34
CA TYR A 81 10.78 -32.06 13.73
C TYR A 81 9.63 -31.39 14.49
N LEU A 82 9.93 -30.54 15.46
CA LEU A 82 8.90 -29.85 16.26
C LEU A 82 8.05 -28.91 15.40
N ILE A 83 8.66 -28.16 14.48
CA ILE A 83 7.97 -27.23 13.59
C ILE A 83 7.03 -27.97 12.64
N LYS A 84 7.45 -29.12 12.10
CA LYS A 84 6.56 -30.01 11.32
C LYS A 84 5.34 -30.48 12.11
N LEU A 85 5.40 -30.47 13.43
CA LEU A 85 4.30 -30.83 14.33
C LEU A 85 3.62 -29.59 14.97
N ASN A 86 3.62 -28.45 14.28
CA ASN A 86 2.93 -27.21 14.68
C ASN A 86 3.44 -26.59 16.00
N TYR A 87 4.75 -26.59 16.21
CA TYR A 87 5.38 -25.96 17.38
C TYR A 87 4.95 -24.51 17.61
N PHE A 88 5.10 -23.61 16.61
CA PHE A 88 4.76 -22.19 16.81
C PHE A 88 3.27 -21.93 17.10
N PRO A 89 2.31 -22.57 16.41
CA PRO A 89 0.90 -22.49 16.81
C PRO A 89 0.64 -22.92 18.26
N LEU A 90 1.27 -23.99 18.74
CA LEU A 90 1.16 -24.42 20.14
C LEU A 90 1.75 -23.37 21.09
N VAL A 91 2.91 -22.79 20.75
CA VAL A 91 3.52 -21.71 21.54
C VAL A 91 2.63 -20.48 21.61
N ARG A 92 1.99 -20.11 20.50
CA ARG A 92 1.02 -19.01 20.50
C ARG A 92 -0.19 -19.30 21.37
N GLN A 93 -0.73 -20.51 21.34
CA GLN A 93 -1.82 -20.90 22.24
C GLN A 93 -1.40 -20.75 23.71
N MET A 94 -0.19 -21.21 24.07
CA MET A 94 0.34 -21.05 25.42
C MET A 94 0.47 -19.58 25.83
N ILE A 95 0.90 -18.70 24.90
CA ILE A 95 1.00 -17.27 25.18
C ILE A 95 -0.38 -16.67 25.44
N ASN A 96 -1.38 -17.00 24.62
CA ASN A 96 -2.74 -16.49 24.77
C ASN A 96 -3.40 -16.95 26.07
N GLU A 97 -3.11 -18.16 26.55
CA GLU A 97 -3.71 -18.71 27.77
C GLU A 97 -2.96 -18.34 29.06
N LYS A 98 -1.62 -18.19 29.00
CA LYS A 98 -0.77 -18.08 30.19
C LYS A 98 -0.22 -16.66 30.44
N VAL A 99 -0.22 -15.79 29.43
CA VAL A 99 0.19 -14.39 29.60
C VAL A 99 -1.05 -13.58 30.01
N PRO A 100 -0.99 -12.83 31.13
CA PRO A 100 -2.08 -11.94 31.51
C PRO A 100 -2.43 -10.94 30.40
N PRO A 101 -3.68 -10.46 30.31
CA PRO A 101 -4.04 -9.42 29.35
C PRO A 101 -3.22 -8.15 29.62
N LEU A 102 -2.71 -7.56 28.54
CA LEU A 102 -1.90 -6.34 28.56
C LEU A 102 -2.66 -5.24 27.84
N TYR A 103 -2.55 -4.01 28.34
CA TYR A 103 -3.23 -2.83 27.79
C TYR A 103 -2.27 -1.85 27.11
N GLU A 104 -0.96 -2.02 27.33
CA GLU A 104 0.10 -1.14 26.83
C GLU A 104 1.28 -1.98 26.30
N PRO A 105 2.07 -1.47 25.34
CA PRO A 105 3.21 -2.18 24.81
C PRO A 105 4.30 -2.35 25.87
N VAL A 106 4.68 -3.60 26.15
CA VAL A 106 5.71 -3.98 27.11
C VAL A 106 6.87 -4.66 26.39
N VAL A 107 8.07 -4.13 26.56
CA VAL A 107 9.31 -4.69 25.99
C VAL A 107 9.89 -5.78 26.90
N SER A 108 9.79 -5.62 28.22
CA SER A 108 10.28 -6.59 29.20
C SER A 108 9.23 -7.67 29.52
N PRO A 109 9.63 -8.92 29.76
CA PRO A 109 8.70 -9.98 30.12
C PRO A 109 7.97 -9.65 31.43
N PRO A 110 6.62 -9.66 31.46
CA PRO A 110 5.85 -9.29 32.65
C PRO A 110 5.99 -10.30 33.79
N ASN A 111 6.30 -11.56 33.47
CA ASN A 111 6.58 -12.60 34.44
C ASN A 111 7.61 -13.61 33.89
N ALA A 112 8.17 -14.44 34.78
CA ALA A 112 9.17 -15.43 34.41
C ALA A 112 8.67 -16.47 33.37
N LEU A 113 7.36 -16.75 33.36
CA LEU A 113 6.76 -17.63 32.35
C LEU A 113 6.75 -16.98 30.96
N SER A 114 6.45 -15.69 30.88
CA SER A 114 6.47 -14.91 29.64
C SER A 114 7.87 -14.82 29.07
N ASP A 115 8.89 -14.71 29.94
CA ASP A 115 10.30 -14.82 29.53
C ASP A 115 10.63 -16.20 28.93
N THR A 116 10.20 -17.29 29.58
CA THR A 116 10.42 -18.64 29.02
C THR A 116 9.70 -18.84 27.68
N LEU A 117 8.49 -18.32 27.53
CA LEU A 117 7.71 -18.41 26.28
C LEU A 117 8.34 -17.57 25.16
N LEU A 118 8.84 -16.38 25.48
CA LEU A 118 9.58 -15.54 24.53
C LEU A 118 10.88 -16.23 24.08
N ARG A 119 11.61 -16.85 25.01
CA ARG A 119 12.79 -17.67 24.68
C ARG A 119 12.45 -18.84 23.76
N MET A 120 11.31 -19.49 23.97
CA MET A 120 10.82 -20.57 23.09
C MET A 120 10.56 -20.11 21.65
N ILE A 121 10.22 -18.82 21.44
CA ILE A 121 10.09 -18.22 20.10
C ILE A 121 11.46 -17.88 19.52
N ILE A 122 12.34 -17.25 20.31
CA ILE A 122 13.62 -16.72 19.83
C ILE A 122 14.63 -17.83 19.52
N GLN A 123 14.68 -18.90 20.32
CA GLN A 123 15.67 -19.97 20.15
C GLN A 123 15.71 -20.58 18.74
N PRO A 124 14.59 -21.01 18.11
CA PRO A 124 14.63 -21.50 16.73
C PRO A 124 15.03 -20.42 15.72
N LEU A 125 14.73 -19.15 16.00
CA LEU A 125 15.10 -18.03 15.12
C LEU A 125 16.59 -17.70 15.18
N LYS A 126 17.25 -17.85 16.33
CA LYS A 126 18.71 -17.67 16.49
C LYS A 126 19.53 -18.63 15.63
N LEU A 127 18.97 -19.78 15.26
CA LEU A 127 19.64 -20.77 14.42
C LEU A 127 19.69 -20.37 12.94
N ILE A 128 19.04 -19.27 12.55
CA ILE A 128 19.00 -18.79 11.17
C ILE A 128 20.29 -18.03 10.86
N HIS A 129 21.19 -18.69 10.11
CA HIS A 129 22.45 -18.10 9.64
C HIS A 129 22.52 -17.98 8.10
N SER A 130 21.70 -18.76 7.39
CA SER A 130 21.57 -18.72 5.94
C SER A 130 20.15 -19.14 5.51
N LEU A 131 19.76 -18.81 4.27
CA LEU A 131 18.46 -19.19 3.69
C LEU A 131 18.45 -20.64 3.18
N ASN A 132 18.68 -21.59 4.09
CA ASN A 132 18.59 -23.02 3.79
C ASN A 132 17.13 -23.52 3.93
N GLY A 133 16.86 -24.76 3.50
CA GLY A 133 15.54 -25.37 3.61
C GLY A 133 14.97 -25.36 5.04
N PHE A 134 15.81 -25.56 6.06
CA PHE A 134 15.41 -25.43 7.47
C PHE A 134 14.94 -24.02 7.81
N SER A 135 15.77 -23.01 7.56
CA SER A 135 15.47 -21.60 7.86
C SER A 135 14.19 -21.13 7.18
N LYS A 136 13.95 -21.53 5.93
CA LYS A 136 12.72 -21.21 5.19
C LYS A 136 11.47 -21.76 5.90
N VAL A 137 11.52 -23.00 6.38
CA VAL A 137 10.42 -23.64 7.12
C VAL A 137 10.19 -22.97 8.49
N VAL A 138 11.26 -22.62 9.19
CA VAL A 138 11.18 -21.89 10.47
C VAL A 138 10.53 -20.53 10.27
N ILE A 139 11.01 -19.74 9.31
CA ILE A 139 10.49 -18.40 9.03
C ILE A 139 9.02 -18.46 8.60
N LEU A 140 8.65 -19.37 7.68
CA LEU A 140 7.27 -19.50 7.21
C LEU A 140 6.31 -19.83 8.34
N SER A 141 6.62 -20.87 9.13
CA SER A 141 5.77 -21.30 10.25
C SER A 141 5.67 -20.22 11.34
N PHE A 142 6.72 -19.43 11.54
CA PHE A 142 6.70 -18.29 12.44
C PHE A 142 5.81 -17.15 11.91
N ILE A 143 5.93 -16.79 10.63
CA ILE A 143 5.09 -15.78 9.98
C ILE A 143 3.62 -16.17 10.09
N GLU A 144 3.26 -17.40 9.69
CA GLU A 144 1.88 -17.88 9.72
C GLU A 144 1.31 -17.89 11.14
N ALA A 145 2.11 -18.28 12.13
CA ALA A 145 1.66 -18.41 13.50
C ALA A 145 1.55 -17.05 14.21
N PHE A 146 2.47 -16.11 14.02
CA PHE A 146 2.54 -14.88 14.85
C PHE A 146 2.28 -13.59 14.09
N MET A 147 2.57 -13.53 12.78
CA MET A 147 2.55 -12.27 12.02
C MET A 147 1.37 -12.15 11.07
N SER A 148 0.96 -13.23 10.42
CA SER A 148 -0.11 -13.20 9.40
C SER A 148 -1.51 -13.28 9.97
N SER A 149 -1.65 -13.82 11.17
CA SER A 149 -2.90 -14.06 11.87
C SER A 149 -3.33 -12.88 12.75
N GLU A 150 -4.62 -12.82 13.09
CA GLU A 150 -5.17 -11.80 13.99
C GLU A 150 -4.41 -11.70 15.31
N PHE A 151 -3.94 -10.49 15.66
CA PHE A 151 -3.17 -10.30 16.88
C PHE A 151 -4.05 -10.46 18.12
N SER A 152 -3.64 -11.33 19.03
CA SER A 152 -4.13 -11.31 20.41
C SER A 152 -3.43 -10.19 21.18
N ASP A 153 -4.03 -9.73 22.29
CA ASP A 153 -3.44 -8.68 23.13
C ASP A 153 -1.99 -8.99 23.54
N PRO A 154 -1.64 -10.22 23.99
CA PRO A 154 -0.25 -10.54 24.32
C PRO A 154 0.69 -10.49 23.10
N VAL A 155 0.21 -10.82 21.90
CA VAL A 155 1.03 -10.74 20.68
C VAL A 155 1.25 -9.29 20.28
N LYS A 156 0.19 -8.47 20.27
CA LYS A 156 0.25 -7.04 19.91
C LYS A 156 1.13 -6.24 20.88
N PHE A 157 0.95 -6.47 22.18
CA PHE A 157 1.56 -5.64 23.23
C PHE A 157 2.83 -6.20 23.83
N PHE A 158 3.12 -7.50 23.72
CA PHE A 158 4.34 -8.07 24.30
C PHE A 158 5.23 -8.75 23.26
N VAL A 159 4.73 -9.71 22.49
CA VAL A 159 5.59 -10.50 21.58
C VAL A 159 6.22 -9.63 20.50
N ILE A 160 5.44 -8.84 19.75
CA ILE A 160 5.99 -8.01 18.66
C ILE A 160 6.94 -6.93 19.21
N PRO A 161 6.59 -6.13 20.24
CA PRO A 161 7.53 -5.14 20.80
C PRO A 161 8.80 -5.74 21.40
N ALA A 162 8.70 -6.90 22.08
CA ALA A 162 9.86 -7.58 22.65
C ALA A 162 10.79 -8.15 21.56
N LEU A 163 10.24 -8.62 20.43
CA LEU A 163 11.03 -9.05 19.28
C LEU A 163 11.69 -7.86 18.57
N ALA A 164 10.97 -6.74 18.41
CA ALA A 164 11.52 -5.52 17.82
C ALA A 164 12.71 -4.97 18.61
N SER A 165 12.67 -5.15 19.93
CA SER A 165 13.74 -4.70 20.83
C SER A 165 14.93 -5.66 20.91
N ASN A 166 14.87 -6.82 20.27
CA ASN A 166 15.88 -7.85 20.43
C ASN A 166 16.92 -7.83 19.29
N PRO A 167 18.20 -7.55 19.58
CA PRO A 167 19.24 -7.45 18.55
C PRO A 167 19.56 -8.79 17.86
N THR A 168 19.19 -9.92 18.47
CA THR A 168 19.44 -11.26 17.91
C THR A 168 18.38 -11.72 16.92
N PHE A 169 17.35 -10.91 16.68
CA PHE A 169 16.27 -11.25 15.75
C PHE A 169 16.77 -11.19 14.30
N PRO A 170 16.59 -12.26 13.48
CA PRO A 170 17.13 -12.35 12.12
C PRO A 170 16.27 -11.58 11.10
N PHE A 171 16.11 -10.26 11.29
CA PHE A 171 15.22 -9.41 10.49
C PHE A 171 15.56 -9.41 8.99
N ILE A 172 16.84 -9.31 8.63
CA ILE A 172 17.27 -9.29 7.21
C ILE A 172 16.89 -10.60 6.51
N PHE A 173 17.04 -11.75 7.18
CA PHE A 173 16.69 -13.05 6.61
C PHE A 173 15.18 -13.20 6.41
N LEU A 174 14.38 -12.63 7.32
CA LEU A 174 12.93 -12.53 7.16
C LEU A 174 12.57 -11.72 5.91
N VAL A 175 13.18 -10.53 5.72
CA VAL A 175 12.97 -9.68 4.54
C VAL A 175 13.35 -10.42 3.25
N LYS A 176 14.54 -11.05 3.20
CA LYS A 176 14.97 -11.80 2.02
C LYS A 176 14.05 -12.98 1.70
N TYR A 177 13.59 -13.71 2.71
CA TYR A 177 12.63 -14.81 2.53
C TYR A 177 11.29 -14.31 1.99
N LEU A 178 10.74 -13.23 2.56
CA LEU A 178 9.47 -12.65 2.10
C LEU A 178 9.56 -12.16 0.66
N ALA A 179 10.67 -11.50 0.29
CA ALA A 179 10.88 -11.07 -1.09
C ALA A 179 10.95 -12.25 -2.07
N GLU A 180 11.71 -13.31 -1.75
CA GLU A 180 11.75 -14.54 -2.56
C GLU A 180 10.37 -15.20 -2.66
N ALA A 181 9.60 -15.22 -1.57
CA ALA A 181 8.26 -15.79 -1.56
C ALA A 181 7.29 -15.00 -2.44
N ILE A 182 7.31 -13.65 -2.38
CA ILE A 182 6.43 -12.79 -3.18
C ILE A 182 6.79 -12.87 -4.67
N GLU A 183 8.08 -12.86 -5.04
CA GLU A 183 8.50 -12.96 -6.45
C GLU A 183 8.10 -14.30 -7.07
N ASN A 184 8.15 -15.41 -6.32
CA ASN A 184 7.67 -16.71 -6.79
C ASN A 184 6.14 -16.75 -6.95
N VAL A 185 5.40 -15.97 -6.17
CA VAL A 185 3.93 -15.87 -6.31
C VAL A 185 3.53 -15.19 -7.62
N ASP A 186 4.29 -14.20 -8.09
CA ASP A 186 4.02 -13.42 -9.30
C ASP A 186 4.33 -14.18 -10.61
N MET A 187 5.16 -15.23 -10.58
CA MET A 187 5.55 -16.03 -11.77
C MET A 187 4.56 -17.16 -12.10
N ASP A 188 3.79 -17.64 -11.12
CA ASP A 188 2.78 -18.70 -11.30
C ASP A 188 1.42 -18.11 -11.72
N ASP A 189 1.32 -17.71 -12.99
CA ASP A 189 0.10 -17.29 -13.72
C ASP A 189 -0.88 -18.46 -13.99
N VAL A 190 -0.81 -19.53 -13.18
CA VAL A 190 -1.67 -20.72 -13.25
C VAL A 190 -2.82 -20.58 -12.25
N PRO A 191 -4.09 -20.88 -12.63
CA PRO A 191 -5.23 -20.79 -11.73
C PRO A 191 -5.02 -21.69 -10.50
N ALA A 192 -4.72 -21.05 -9.38
CA ALA A 192 -4.38 -21.71 -8.12
C ALA A 192 -5.54 -22.52 -7.54
N SER A 193 -5.21 -23.72 -7.06
CA SER A 193 -6.06 -24.54 -6.18
C SER A 193 -6.39 -23.78 -4.87
N SER A 194 -7.46 -24.17 -4.18
CA SER A 194 -7.91 -23.52 -2.93
C SER A 194 -6.84 -23.44 -1.82
N ALA A 195 -5.92 -24.42 -1.76
CA ALA A 195 -4.83 -24.45 -0.78
C ALA A 195 -3.71 -23.42 -1.07
N THR A 196 -3.42 -23.14 -2.35
CA THR A 196 -2.42 -22.12 -2.74
C THR A 196 -2.97 -20.70 -2.57
N LYS A 197 -4.29 -20.51 -2.61
CA LYS A 197 -4.93 -19.24 -2.25
C LYS A 197 -4.78 -18.92 -0.75
N GLN A 198 -4.90 -19.91 0.14
CA GLN A 198 -4.74 -19.69 1.59
C GLN A 198 -3.30 -19.30 1.99
N GLY A 199 -2.29 -19.94 1.39
CA GLY A 199 -0.88 -19.54 1.59
C GLY A 199 -0.55 -18.17 0.98
N ARG A 200 -1.18 -17.79 -0.14
CA ARG A 200 -1.05 -16.45 -0.75
C ARG A 200 -1.65 -15.35 0.14
N THR A 201 -2.75 -15.62 0.84
CA THR A 201 -3.38 -14.65 1.76
C THR A 201 -2.63 -14.47 3.08
N SER A 202 -1.89 -15.46 3.56
CA SER A 202 -1.10 -15.31 4.80
C SER A 202 0.11 -14.39 4.57
N LEU A 203 0.79 -14.53 3.42
CA LEU A 203 1.98 -13.76 3.08
C LEU A 203 1.70 -12.32 2.64
N THR A 204 0.44 -11.91 2.50
CA THR A 204 0.03 -10.55 2.14
C THR A 204 -0.93 -9.94 3.17
N SER A 205 -0.91 -10.44 4.41
CA SER A 205 -1.82 -10.01 5.48
C SER A 205 -1.55 -8.59 6.00
N SER A 206 -2.61 -7.87 6.39
CA SER A 206 -2.56 -6.57 7.07
C SER A 206 -1.75 -6.62 8.37
N TYR A 207 -1.85 -7.74 9.10
CA TYR A 207 -1.13 -7.99 10.35
C TYR A 207 0.38 -8.17 10.11
N LEU A 208 0.75 -8.85 9.03
CA LEU A 208 2.15 -9.07 8.67
C LEU A 208 2.83 -7.75 8.32
N LEU A 209 2.14 -6.87 7.58
CA LEU A 209 2.64 -5.53 7.31
C LEU A 209 2.87 -4.73 8.60
N ASN A 210 1.92 -4.77 9.55
CA ASN A 210 2.09 -4.09 10.84
C ASN A 210 3.27 -4.65 11.65
N ALA A 211 3.41 -5.97 11.74
CA ALA A 211 4.53 -6.60 12.42
C ALA A 211 5.87 -6.21 11.78
N LEU A 212 5.96 -6.25 10.45
CA LEU A 212 7.17 -5.90 9.71
C LEU A 212 7.60 -4.44 9.98
N LEU A 213 6.65 -3.50 9.97
CA LEU A 213 6.89 -2.08 10.24
C LEU A 213 7.17 -1.78 11.74
N LYS A 214 6.87 -2.69 12.67
CA LYS A 214 7.26 -2.53 14.07
C LYS A 214 8.66 -3.08 14.34
N LEU A 215 9.05 -4.11 13.59
CA LEU A 215 10.34 -4.78 13.77
C LEU A 215 11.51 -4.02 13.16
N ASP A 216 11.29 -3.12 12.19
CA ASP A 216 12.38 -2.42 11.50
C ASP A 216 13.06 -1.32 12.35
N GLU A 217 12.44 -0.84 13.43
CA GLU A 217 12.87 0.33 14.19
C GLU A 217 14.34 0.25 14.69
N LEU A 218 14.77 -0.93 15.17
CA LEU A 218 16.15 -1.16 15.61
C LEU A 218 17.08 -1.64 14.49
N HIS A 219 16.55 -2.07 13.35
CA HIS A 219 17.30 -2.63 12.23
C HIS A 219 17.54 -1.62 11.09
N HIS A 220 17.29 -0.33 11.31
CA HIS A 220 17.53 0.73 10.33
C HIS A 220 18.99 0.79 9.82
N SER A 221 19.97 0.46 10.67
CA SER A 221 21.39 0.41 10.28
C SER A 221 21.67 -0.71 9.27
N GLU A 222 21.10 -1.89 9.49
CA GLU A 222 21.20 -3.07 8.62
C GLU A 222 20.41 -2.90 7.32
N LEU A 223 19.28 -2.20 7.39
CA LEU A 223 18.45 -1.82 6.26
C LEU A 223 19.08 -0.72 5.40
N ASN A 224 20.08 0.02 5.88
CA ASN A 224 20.74 1.04 5.09
C ASN A 224 21.56 0.45 3.92
N ASN A 225 21.77 -0.88 3.89
CA ASN A 225 22.27 -1.53 2.69
C ASN A 225 21.21 -1.48 1.57
N VAL A 226 21.59 -0.93 0.42
CA VAL A 226 20.73 -0.71 -0.76
C VAL A 226 20.01 -1.99 -1.20
N GLU A 227 20.69 -3.15 -1.17
CA GLU A 227 20.07 -4.43 -1.55
C GLU A 227 18.92 -4.81 -0.61
N ASN A 228 19.16 -4.71 0.71
CA ASN A 228 18.15 -5.03 1.71
C ASN A 228 16.98 -4.03 1.67
N LEU A 229 17.28 -2.73 1.47
CA LEU A 229 16.28 -1.68 1.35
C LEU A 229 15.38 -1.88 0.12
N THR A 230 15.97 -2.29 -1.00
CA THR A 230 15.25 -2.61 -2.24
C THR A 230 14.23 -3.72 -2.00
N LEU A 231 14.64 -4.82 -1.35
CA LEU A 231 13.75 -5.93 -1.01
C LEU A 231 12.66 -5.48 -0.01
N TYR A 232 13.03 -4.68 0.99
CA TYR A 232 12.11 -4.14 1.98
C TYR A 232 11.00 -3.29 1.35
N ILE A 233 11.36 -2.35 0.46
CA ILE A 233 10.41 -1.48 -0.23
C ILE A 233 9.47 -2.29 -1.15
N LYS A 234 9.98 -3.31 -1.85
CA LYS A 234 9.16 -4.21 -2.67
C LYS A 234 8.07 -4.90 -1.83
N ILE A 235 8.43 -5.41 -0.65
CA ILE A 235 7.49 -6.08 0.27
C ILE A 235 6.41 -5.10 0.72
N ILE A 236 6.80 -3.91 1.20
CA ILE A 236 5.83 -2.88 1.61
C ILE A 236 4.89 -2.52 0.45
N ALA A 237 5.43 -2.32 -0.75
CA ALA A 237 4.63 -1.97 -1.93
C ALA A 237 3.61 -3.08 -2.28
N SER A 238 3.97 -4.35 -2.13
CA SER A 238 3.06 -5.47 -2.37
C SER A 238 1.90 -5.53 -1.37
N MET A 239 2.18 -5.28 -0.08
CA MET A 239 1.19 -5.36 1.01
C MET A 239 0.40 -4.06 1.22
N SER A 240 0.90 -2.93 0.69
CA SER A 240 0.28 -1.60 0.86
C SER A 240 -1.11 -1.47 0.26
N SER A 241 -1.49 -2.36 -0.67
CA SER A 241 -2.85 -2.40 -1.23
C SER A 241 -3.93 -2.69 -0.18
N ASN A 242 -3.56 -3.32 0.95
CA ASN A 242 -4.46 -3.57 2.07
C ASN A 242 -4.98 -2.27 2.71
N ILE A 243 -4.23 -1.16 2.61
CA ILE A 243 -4.65 0.16 3.12
C ILE A 243 -5.95 0.62 2.45
N ASN A 244 -6.17 0.24 1.19
CA ASN A 244 -7.38 0.60 0.44
C ASN A 244 -8.66 -0.05 1.00
N ARG A 245 -8.53 -1.00 1.92
CA ARG A 245 -9.68 -1.58 2.64
C ARG A 245 -10.25 -0.59 3.66
N LEU A 246 -9.43 0.28 4.24
CA LEU A 246 -9.88 1.24 5.27
C LEU A 246 -11.00 2.16 4.76
N PRO A 247 -11.99 2.51 5.60
CA PRO A 247 -12.91 3.58 5.29
C PRO A 247 -12.15 4.89 5.12
N ARG A 248 -12.57 5.70 4.14
CA ARG A 248 -11.90 6.97 3.85
C ARG A 248 -11.91 7.87 5.08
N ARG A 249 -10.80 8.55 5.34
CA ARG A 249 -10.78 9.61 6.35
C ARG A 249 -11.59 10.80 5.82
N THR A 250 -12.85 10.88 6.20
CA THR A 250 -13.67 12.09 6.07
C THR A 250 -13.47 12.96 7.32
N GLY A 251 -13.19 14.24 7.12
CA GLY A 251 -12.88 15.17 8.20
C GLY A 251 -14.14 15.55 8.97
N PRO A 252 -14.02 16.11 10.18
CA PRO A 252 -15.16 16.69 10.85
C PRO A 252 -15.70 17.85 10.00
N ALA A 253 -17.01 17.83 9.73
CA ALA A 253 -17.74 18.79 8.91
C ALA A 253 -17.88 20.19 9.55
N VAL A 254 -16.82 20.74 10.13
CA VAL A 254 -16.89 21.97 10.94
C VAL A 254 -15.83 22.97 10.46
N LEU A 255 -16.33 24.07 9.89
CA LEU A 255 -15.66 25.31 9.45
C LEU A 255 -15.02 25.34 8.05
N ARG A 256 -15.85 25.43 7.01
CA ARG A 256 -15.56 26.22 5.80
C ARG A 256 -16.82 26.92 5.32
N GLU A 257 -17.12 28.08 5.91
CA GLU A 257 -17.87 29.12 5.19
C GLU A 257 -16.91 29.67 4.10
N ASP A 258 -17.39 29.74 2.86
CA ASP A 258 -16.75 30.40 1.70
C ASP A 258 -15.70 29.66 0.83
N GLU A 259 -15.85 28.35 0.62
CA GLU A 259 -15.43 27.75 -0.67
C GLU A 259 -16.53 26.82 -1.20
N SER A 260 -16.96 27.02 -2.44
CA SER A 260 -17.98 26.24 -3.16
C SER A 260 -17.50 24.79 -3.45
N SER A 261 -17.33 24.01 -2.39
CA SER A 261 -16.94 22.60 -2.43
C SER A 261 -18.03 21.77 -1.74
N ASP A 262 -19.11 21.50 -2.47
CA ASP A 262 -20.14 20.52 -2.10
C ASP A 262 -19.50 19.15 -1.85
N SER A 263 -19.21 18.86 -0.58
CA SER A 263 -18.84 17.55 -0.09
C SER A 263 -19.82 17.13 1.01
N ASP A 264 -21.10 17.12 0.69
CA ASP A 264 -22.11 16.45 1.52
C ASP A 264 -22.15 14.97 1.13
N SER A 265 -21.66 14.15 2.07
CA SER A 265 -21.45 12.72 1.98
C SER A 265 -22.57 11.95 2.68
N ASP A 266 -23.76 11.87 2.08
CA ASP A 266 -24.91 11.24 2.75
C ASP A 266 -25.49 9.98 2.06
N ASP A 267 -24.83 9.38 1.06
CA ASP A 267 -25.41 8.21 0.36
C ASP A 267 -24.45 7.03 0.09
N SER A 268 -23.28 6.95 0.72
CA SER A 268 -22.36 5.80 0.56
C SER A 268 -22.40 4.78 1.71
N ALA A 269 -23.46 4.78 2.53
CA ALA A 269 -23.60 3.87 3.67
C ALA A 269 -23.98 2.42 3.32
N GLN A 270 -24.11 2.04 2.04
CA GLN A 270 -24.73 0.76 1.65
C GLN A 270 -23.82 -0.27 0.94
N SER A 271 -22.51 -0.24 1.16
CA SER A 271 -21.70 -1.47 1.02
C SER A 271 -20.50 -1.47 1.97
N MET A 272 -20.77 -1.33 3.26
CA MET A 272 -19.75 -1.43 4.29
C MET A 272 -19.28 -2.89 4.35
N ARG A 273 -18.07 -3.16 3.85
CA ARG A 273 -17.37 -4.39 4.20
C ARG A 273 -17.10 -4.37 5.70
N THR A 274 -17.50 -5.43 6.36
CA THR A 274 -17.19 -5.71 7.76
C THR A 274 -15.70 -6.07 7.89
N ILE A 275 -14.81 -5.09 7.74
CA ILE A 275 -13.46 -5.20 8.26
C ILE A 275 -13.60 -5.26 9.77
N SER A 276 -12.89 -6.16 10.44
CA SER A 276 -12.93 -6.19 11.90
C SER A 276 -12.38 -4.86 12.42
N VAL A 277 -12.96 -4.34 13.51
CA VAL A 277 -12.47 -3.11 14.13
C VAL A 277 -10.97 -3.21 14.43
N GLN A 278 -10.51 -4.40 14.81
CA GLN A 278 -9.10 -4.69 15.08
C GLN A 278 -8.22 -4.59 13.82
N GLU A 279 -8.66 -5.11 12.67
CA GLU A 279 -7.90 -4.98 11.41
C GLU A 279 -7.85 -3.52 10.94
N ALA A 280 -8.94 -2.76 11.14
CA ALA A 280 -8.96 -1.33 10.84
C ALA A 280 -7.95 -0.56 11.69
N ASP A 281 -7.94 -0.78 13.02
CA ASP A 281 -6.97 -0.14 13.92
C ASP A 281 -5.52 -0.45 13.52
N ILE A 282 -5.25 -1.68 13.11
CA ILE A 282 -3.91 -2.12 12.68
C ILE A 282 -3.48 -1.45 11.37
N LEU A 283 -4.41 -1.26 10.43
CA LEU A 283 -4.13 -0.55 9.18
C LEU A 283 -3.95 0.95 9.43
N LEU A 284 -4.64 1.54 10.41
CA LEU A 284 -4.41 2.93 10.84
C LEU A 284 -3.00 3.09 11.44
N ASP A 285 -2.59 2.16 12.31
CA ASP A 285 -1.23 2.10 12.83
C ASP A 285 -0.19 1.98 11.69
N VAL A 286 -0.46 1.16 10.67
CA VAL A 286 0.40 1.02 9.48
C VAL A 286 0.57 2.35 8.74
N VAL A 287 -0.52 3.10 8.51
CA VAL A 287 -0.45 4.41 7.83
C VAL A 287 0.37 5.39 8.66
N ALA A 288 0.20 5.41 9.98
CA ALA A 288 0.98 6.24 10.88
C ALA A 288 2.48 5.88 10.84
N MET A 289 2.81 4.58 10.88
CA MET A 289 4.17 4.09 10.76
C MET A 289 4.78 4.42 9.39
N LEU A 290 4.08 4.23 8.27
CA LEU A 290 4.63 4.61 6.96
C LEU A 290 4.98 6.10 6.84
N ASN A 291 4.27 6.95 7.60
CA ASN A 291 4.54 8.38 7.72
C ASN A 291 5.57 8.74 8.82
N ASP A 292 6.20 7.75 9.47
CA ASP A 292 7.22 7.97 10.49
C ASP A 292 8.44 8.74 9.96
N GLU A 293 9.03 9.52 10.85
CA GLU A 293 10.14 10.42 10.58
C GLU A 293 11.43 9.69 10.19
N ASN A 294 11.78 8.60 10.86
CA ASN A 294 13.03 7.88 10.60
C ASN A 294 12.95 7.05 9.33
N ARG A 295 11.84 6.32 9.16
CA ARG A 295 11.58 5.49 7.99
C ARG A 295 11.49 6.31 6.71
N SER A 296 10.73 7.41 6.73
CA SER A 296 10.61 8.29 5.57
C SER A 296 11.96 8.88 5.17
N ARG A 297 12.82 9.27 6.13
CA ARG A 297 14.18 9.73 5.84
C ARG A 297 15.08 8.63 5.28
N LEU A 298 15.01 7.41 5.81
CA LEU A 298 15.79 6.28 5.30
C LEU A 298 15.46 5.98 3.83
N ILE A 299 14.17 5.89 3.50
CA ILE A 299 13.71 5.63 2.13
C ILE A 299 14.11 6.80 1.21
N ILE A 300 13.84 8.04 1.63
CA ILE A 300 14.02 9.23 0.78
C ILE A 300 15.48 9.63 0.63
N GLY A 301 16.31 9.38 1.64
CA GLY A 301 17.76 9.63 1.60
C GLY A 301 18.44 8.86 0.48
N ASN A 302 17.99 7.64 0.19
CA ASN A 302 18.56 6.77 -0.85
C ASN A 302 17.99 7.00 -2.26
N ILE A 303 16.97 7.87 -2.42
CA ILE A 303 16.32 8.08 -3.72
C ILE A 303 17.29 8.67 -4.75
N GLU A 304 17.97 9.77 -4.42
CA GLU A 304 18.79 10.50 -5.39
C GLU A 304 20.05 9.74 -5.80
N GLU A 305 20.64 8.97 -4.89
CA GLU A 305 21.91 8.29 -5.09
C GLU A 305 21.73 6.92 -5.77
N TYR A 306 20.69 6.16 -5.40
CA TYR A 306 20.51 4.78 -5.84
C TYR A 306 19.24 4.54 -6.66
N PHE A 307 18.08 5.05 -6.22
CA PHE A 307 16.80 4.63 -6.82
C PHE A 307 16.39 5.38 -8.11
N LEU A 308 16.97 6.54 -8.42
CA LEU A 308 16.64 7.30 -9.64
C LEU A 308 16.90 6.51 -10.94
N ASN A 309 17.81 5.54 -10.91
CA ASN A 309 18.19 4.74 -12.08
C ASN A 309 17.45 3.39 -12.16
N GLU A 310 16.65 3.06 -11.15
CA GLU A 310 15.93 1.79 -11.03
C GLU A 310 14.41 2.01 -11.18
N PRO A 311 13.84 1.88 -12.41
CA PRO A 311 12.41 2.00 -12.66
C PRO A 311 11.50 1.20 -11.70
N PRO A 312 11.79 -0.08 -11.33
CA PRO A 312 10.91 -0.84 -10.46
C PRO A 312 10.83 -0.23 -9.05
N MET A 313 11.91 0.38 -8.55
CA MET A 313 11.91 1.01 -7.22
C MET A 313 11.07 2.29 -7.20
N LEU A 314 11.19 3.11 -8.25
CA LEU A 314 10.36 4.30 -8.39
C LEU A 314 8.87 3.93 -8.46
N HIS A 315 8.55 2.84 -9.15
CA HIS A 315 7.20 2.31 -9.19
C HIS A 315 6.71 1.86 -7.80
N CYS A 316 7.50 1.08 -7.04
CA CYS A 316 7.16 0.67 -5.68
C CYS A 316 6.92 1.86 -4.74
N ILE A 317 7.79 2.87 -4.78
CA ILE A 317 7.64 4.10 -3.98
C ILE A 317 6.34 4.84 -4.36
N CYS A 318 6.05 4.96 -5.66
CA CYS A 318 4.82 5.61 -6.13
C CYS A 318 3.56 4.82 -5.74
N LYS A 319 3.62 3.48 -5.75
CA LYS A 319 2.53 2.61 -5.32
C LYS A 319 2.19 2.83 -3.85
N VAL A 320 3.19 2.85 -2.96
CA VAL A 320 3.00 3.15 -1.54
C VAL A 320 2.44 4.55 -1.33
N ALA A 321 3.04 5.56 -1.99
CA ALA A 321 2.57 6.94 -1.93
C ALA A 321 1.09 7.08 -2.36
N HIS A 322 0.71 6.43 -3.46
CA HIS A 322 -0.65 6.48 -3.97
C HIS A 322 -1.64 5.85 -2.99
N HIS A 323 -1.33 4.71 -2.38
CA HIS A 323 -2.21 4.09 -1.37
C HIS A 323 -2.41 4.97 -0.13
N ILE A 324 -1.36 5.67 0.33
CA ILE A 324 -1.47 6.65 1.42
C ILE A 324 -2.41 7.80 1.03
N MET A 325 -2.25 8.34 -0.19
CA MET A 325 -3.10 9.43 -0.70
C MET A 325 -4.57 9.02 -0.85
N MET A 326 -4.82 7.78 -1.28
CA MET A 326 -6.17 7.25 -1.44
C MET A 326 -6.93 7.16 -0.12
N TYR A 327 -6.22 6.86 0.97
CA TYR A 327 -6.77 6.90 2.33
C TYR A 327 -6.94 8.35 2.84
N ASN A 328 -5.93 9.20 2.69
CA ASN A 328 -5.89 10.56 3.24
C ASN A 328 -6.29 11.65 2.22
N GLN A 329 -7.55 11.67 1.78
CA GLN A 329 -8.02 12.64 0.76
C GLN A 329 -8.12 14.10 1.24
N ILE A 330 -7.85 14.36 2.53
CA ILE A 330 -8.09 15.65 3.21
C ILE A 330 -6.78 16.33 3.61
N GLY A 331 -5.75 15.55 3.97
CA GLY A 331 -4.46 16.07 4.41
C GLY A 331 -3.51 16.34 3.24
N ALA A 332 -3.73 17.42 2.48
CA ALA A 332 -2.79 17.84 1.42
C ALA A 332 -1.38 18.18 1.94
N PHE A 333 -1.18 18.30 3.27
CA PHE A 333 0.13 18.61 3.89
C PHE A 333 0.47 17.77 5.13
N ASP A 334 -0.41 16.88 5.59
CA ASP A 334 -0.18 16.10 6.83
C ASP A 334 0.72 14.88 6.60
N ASP A 335 0.90 14.47 5.34
CA ASP A 335 1.72 13.32 4.99
C ASP A 335 3.18 13.73 4.83
N ARG A 336 3.99 13.44 5.87
CA ARG A 336 5.43 13.73 5.89
C ARG A 336 6.17 13.04 4.74
N PHE A 337 5.81 11.80 4.43
CA PHE A 337 6.41 11.03 3.33
C PHE A 337 6.29 11.78 1.99
N LEU A 338 5.08 12.23 1.65
CA LEU A 338 4.81 13.00 0.42
C LEU A 338 5.48 14.38 0.44
N THR A 339 5.52 15.03 1.60
CA THR A 339 6.17 16.34 1.77
C THR A 339 7.67 16.23 1.52
N LEU A 340 8.34 15.20 2.05
CA LEU A 340 9.76 14.95 1.79
C LEU A 340 10.03 14.60 0.33
N LEU A 341 9.14 13.86 -0.34
CA LEU A 341 9.23 13.60 -1.80
C LEU A 341 9.04 14.87 -2.64
N THR A 342 8.20 15.81 -2.19
CA THR A 342 7.90 17.07 -2.88
C THR A 342 9.16 17.92 -3.07
N PHE A 343 10.07 17.92 -2.09
CA PHE A 343 11.32 18.68 -2.14
C PHE A 343 12.48 17.92 -2.82
N LYS A 344 12.17 16.89 -3.64
CA LYS A 344 13.14 16.12 -4.45
C LYS A 344 12.91 16.35 -5.94
N PRO A 345 13.33 17.49 -6.53
CA PRO A 345 12.99 17.83 -7.92
C PRO A 345 13.52 16.83 -8.96
N LYS A 346 14.70 16.23 -8.74
CA LYS A 346 15.22 15.17 -9.64
C LYS A 346 14.28 13.96 -9.71
N PHE A 347 13.64 13.61 -8.60
CA PHE A 347 12.66 12.52 -8.54
C PHE A 347 11.41 12.89 -9.34
N ILE A 348 10.84 14.09 -9.12
CA ILE A 348 9.69 14.60 -9.89
C ILE A 348 9.98 14.56 -11.40
N ARG A 349 11.15 15.06 -11.79
CA ARG A 349 11.62 15.06 -13.18
C ARG A 349 11.70 13.64 -13.74
N LYS A 350 12.29 12.70 -12.99
CA LYS A 350 12.41 11.29 -13.40
C LYS A 350 11.05 10.62 -13.60
N LEU A 351 10.08 10.86 -12.72
CA LEU A 351 8.72 10.30 -12.87
C LEU A 351 8.08 10.72 -14.20
N TRP A 352 8.18 12.01 -14.55
CA TRP A 352 7.66 12.50 -15.83
C TRP A 352 8.34 11.85 -17.04
N TYR A 353 9.66 11.70 -17.00
CA TYR A 353 10.38 11.04 -18.08
C TYR A 353 10.10 9.53 -18.16
N MET A 354 9.84 8.86 -17.04
CA MET A 354 9.37 7.46 -17.08
C MET A 354 8.06 7.35 -17.83
N LEU A 355 7.08 8.20 -17.50
CA LEU A 355 5.78 8.20 -18.17
C LEU A 355 5.91 8.50 -19.68
N THR A 356 6.68 9.52 -20.05
CA THR A 356 6.83 9.93 -21.46
C THR A 356 7.74 9.00 -22.28
N SER A 357 8.75 8.37 -21.67
CA SER A 357 9.61 7.39 -22.36
C SER A 357 8.84 6.14 -22.78
N GLN A 358 7.92 5.65 -21.93
CA GLN A 358 6.97 4.61 -22.30
C GLN A 358 6.10 5.07 -23.48
N SER A 359 5.71 6.35 -23.51
CA SER A 359 4.99 6.95 -24.63
C SER A 359 5.77 6.97 -25.94
N SER A 360 7.07 7.21 -25.91
CA SER A 360 7.91 7.17 -27.11
C SER A 360 8.13 5.76 -27.64
N GLN A 361 8.25 4.76 -26.75
CA GLN A 361 8.50 3.36 -27.14
C GLN A 361 7.24 2.68 -27.71
N LEU A 362 6.09 2.90 -27.07
CA LEU A 362 4.82 2.26 -27.44
C LEU A 362 4.00 3.13 -28.42
N GLY A 363 4.35 4.41 -28.59
CA GLY A 363 3.63 5.33 -29.48
C GLY A 363 2.16 5.45 -29.10
N PHE A 364 1.26 5.12 -30.03
CA PHE A 364 -0.18 5.22 -29.84
C PHE A 364 -0.75 4.21 -28.83
N SER A 365 -0.07 3.10 -28.55
CA SER A 365 -0.48 2.13 -27.53
C SER A 365 0.03 2.46 -26.13
N SER A 366 0.70 3.60 -25.95
CA SER A 366 1.17 3.96 -24.62
C SER A 366 0.02 4.33 -23.68
N PRO A 367 0.07 3.93 -22.40
CA PRO A 367 -1.05 4.14 -21.49
C PRO A 367 -1.43 5.61 -21.30
N LEU A 368 -0.47 6.54 -21.34
CA LEU A 368 -0.77 7.98 -21.31
C LEU A 368 -1.56 8.46 -22.53
N ASN A 369 -1.19 8.00 -23.73
CA ASN A 369 -1.91 8.37 -24.96
C ASN A 369 -3.29 7.71 -25.01
N LEU A 370 -3.44 6.51 -24.43
CA LEU A 370 -4.73 5.85 -24.26
C LEU A 370 -5.61 6.63 -23.26
N LEU A 371 -5.07 7.07 -22.12
CA LEU A 371 -5.77 7.96 -21.18
C LEU A 371 -6.23 9.25 -21.86
N ALA A 372 -5.34 9.93 -22.57
CA ALA A 372 -5.63 11.19 -23.27
C ALA A 372 -6.71 11.05 -24.34
N LYS A 373 -6.83 9.87 -24.96
CA LYS A 373 -7.85 9.57 -25.98
C LYS A 373 -9.10 8.89 -25.44
N ALA A 374 -9.20 8.72 -24.12
CA ALA A 374 -10.29 7.99 -23.47
C ALA A 374 -10.47 6.54 -23.98
N ILE A 375 -9.36 5.86 -24.26
CA ILE A 375 -9.34 4.46 -24.71
C ILE A 375 -9.06 3.55 -23.50
N HIS A 376 -9.65 2.36 -23.49
CA HIS A 376 -9.42 1.36 -22.45
C HIS A 376 -7.95 0.98 -22.32
N ILE A 377 -7.47 0.88 -21.07
CA ILE A 377 -6.10 0.52 -20.72
C ILE A 377 -6.13 -0.86 -20.05
N PRO A 378 -5.25 -1.79 -20.41
CA PRO A 378 -5.21 -3.09 -19.74
C PRO A 378 -4.81 -2.92 -18.27
N GLN A 379 -5.32 -3.79 -17.39
CA GLN A 379 -5.16 -3.67 -15.93
C GLN A 379 -3.69 -3.62 -15.46
N LYS A 380 -2.80 -4.37 -16.13
CA LYS A 380 -1.35 -4.33 -15.87
C LYS A 380 -0.74 -2.93 -16.10
N ASP A 381 -1.26 -2.19 -17.07
CA ASP A 381 -0.80 -0.84 -17.39
C ASP A 381 -1.45 0.21 -16.47
N ILE A 382 -2.69 -0.03 -16.02
CA ILE A 382 -3.36 0.79 -15.00
C ILE A 382 -2.53 0.79 -13.71
N ASP A 383 -2.18 -0.40 -13.23
CA ASP A 383 -1.44 -0.57 -11.98
C ASP A 383 -0.04 0.04 -12.04
N SER A 384 0.59 0.10 -13.21
CA SER A 384 1.92 0.68 -13.39
C SER A 384 1.91 2.20 -13.56
N VAL A 385 0.96 2.74 -14.34
CA VAL A 385 0.97 4.15 -14.77
C VAL A 385 0.21 5.06 -13.81
N ILE A 386 -0.93 4.63 -13.28
CA ILE A 386 -1.77 5.51 -12.45
C ILE A 386 -1.06 5.93 -11.16
N PRO A 387 -0.41 5.04 -10.39
CA PRO A 387 0.31 5.47 -9.20
C PRO A 387 1.39 6.51 -9.50
N ILE A 388 2.12 6.35 -10.62
CA ILE A 388 3.18 7.28 -11.02
C ILE A 388 2.60 8.64 -11.43
N LEU A 389 1.52 8.65 -12.21
CA LEU A 389 0.87 9.88 -12.66
C LEU A 389 0.22 10.62 -11.48
N ALA A 390 -0.49 9.92 -10.61
CA ALA A 390 -1.14 10.51 -9.45
C ALA A 390 -0.13 11.11 -8.46
N THR A 391 0.98 10.41 -8.19
CA THR A 391 2.04 10.91 -7.33
C THR A 391 2.75 12.10 -7.96
N PHE A 392 3.10 12.03 -9.25
CA PHE A 392 3.67 13.15 -10.00
C PHE A 392 2.79 14.41 -9.90
N CYS A 393 1.50 14.30 -10.22
CA CYS A 393 0.58 15.43 -10.19
C CYS A 393 0.48 16.06 -8.79
N THR A 394 0.50 15.21 -7.75
CA THR A 394 0.37 15.65 -6.36
C THR A 394 1.63 16.32 -5.85
N ILE A 395 2.79 15.68 -5.98
CA ILE A 395 4.05 16.23 -5.46
C ILE A 395 4.47 17.46 -6.28
N PHE A 396 4.24 17.47 -7.60
CA PHE A 396 4.55 18.65 -8.41
C PHE A 396 3.59 19.80 -8.12
N GLY A 397 2.30 19.53 -7.92
CA GLY A 397 1.33 20.53 -7.47
C GLY A 397 1.67 21.12 -6.10
N ARG A 398 2.08 20.27 -5.14
CA ARG A 398 2.57 20.73 -3.83
C ARG A 398 3.83 21.58 -3.97
N LEU A 399 4.82 21.15 -4.76
CA LEU A 399 6.05 21.91 -4.97
C LEU A 399 5.71 23.28 -5.56
N ILE A 400 4.94 23.32 -6.65
CA ILE A 400 4.52 24.56 -7.29
C ILE A 400 3.84 25.48 -6.28
N SER A 401 2.91 25.01 -5.45
CA SER A 401 2.25 25.85 -4.46
C SER A 401 3.21 26.51 -3.45
N THR A 402 4.40 25.94 -3.22
CA THR A 402 5.41 26.52 -2.32
C THR A 402 6.35 27.52 -3.00
N LEU A 403 6.42 27.55 -4.33
CA LEU A 403 7.35 28.41 -5.07
C LEU A 403 6.75 29.77 -5.39
N HIS A 404 7.54 30.83 -5.25
CA HIS A 404 7.16 32.13 -5.82
C HIS A 404 7.31 32.12 -7.36
N ASP A 405 6.61 33.04 -8.03
CA ASP A 405 6.73 33.23 -9.49
C ASP A 405 8.17 33.50 -9.97
N GLY A 406 9.06 34.03 -9.11
CA GLY A 406 10.46 34.26 -9.43
C GLY A 406 11.28 32.98 -9.44
N GLU A 407 11.04 32.09 -8.49
CA GLU A 407 11.69 30.78 -8.36
C GLU A 407 11.22 29.82 -9.44
N PHE A 408 9.95 29.94 -9.84
CA PHE A 408 9.36 29.16 -10.93
C PHE A 408 9.91 29.53 -12.31
N CYS A 409 10.11 30.83 -12.56
CA CYS A 409 10.62 31.35 -13.83
C CYS A 409 12.15 31.50 -13.84
N GLN A 410 12.90 30.79 -12.98
CA GLN A 410 14.35 30.88 -13.02
C GLN A 410 14.87 30.41 -14.39
N ASP A 411 15.36 31.36 -15.19
CA ASP A 411 16.07 31.12 -16.43
C ASP A 411 17.47 30.62 -16.10
N VAL A 412 17.56 29.33 -15.78
CA VAL A 412 18.84 28.64 -15.79
C VAL A 412 19.25 28.41 -17.26
N LEU A 413 20.55 28.45 -17.55
CA LEU A 413 21.09 28.14 -18.88
C LEU A 413 20.41 26.87 -19.45
N PRO A 414 20.03 26.85 -20.74
CA PRO A 414 19.35 25.71 -21.34
C PRO A 414 20.15 24.42 -21.10
N GLY A 415 19.52 23.44 -20.46
CA GLY A 415 20.13 22.16 -20.08
C GLY A 415 20.58 22.05 -18.60
N THR A 416 20.56 23.15 -17.83
CA THR A 416 20.85 23.11 -16.39
C THR A 416 19.54 23.23 -15.60
N VAL A 417 19.26 22.26 -14.72
CA VAL A 417 18.05 22.26 -13.90
C VAL A 417 18.36 22.92 -12.55
N SER A 418 17.44 23.76 -12.05
CA SER A 418 17.58 24.37 -10.72
C SER A 418 17.55 23.29 -9.62
N LYS A 419 18.18 23.57 -8.46
CA LYS A 419 18.06 22.70 -7.28
C LYS A 419 16.64 22.66 -6.71
N ILE A 420 15.78 23.59 -7.11
CA ILE A 420 14.44 23.78 -6.56
C ILE A 420 13.37 23.43 -7.60
N MET A 421 13.50 23.92 -8.83
CA MET A 421 12.52 23.71 -9.91
C MET A 421 12.91 22.53 -10.81
N PRO A 422 12.06 21.47 -10.95
CA PRO A 422 12.40 20.26 -11.71
C PRO A 422 12.39 20.41 -13.24
N PHE A 423 11.74 21.44 -13.78
CA PHE A 423 11.53 21.63 -15.23
C PHE A 423 11.84 23.07 -15.65
N THR A 424 12.38 23.26 -16.85
CA THR A 424 12.45 24.58 -17.49
C THR A 424 11.08 24.99 -18.02
N LEU A 425 10.86 26.29 -18.27
CA LEU A 425 9.60 26.77 -18.85
C LEU A 425 9.26 26.06 -20.18
N SER A 426 10.27 25.80 -21.01
CA SER A 426 10.13 25.06 -22.28
C SER A 426 9.66 23.61 -22.09
N GLU A 427 9.97 22.98 -20.95
CA GLU A 427 9.53 21.62 -20.62
C GLU A 427 8.14 21.60 -19.97
N ILE A 428 7.72 22.69 -19.33
CA ILE A 428 6.38 22.82 -18.74
C ILE A 428 5.30 22.91 -19.82
N VAL A 429 5.61 23.49 -20.98
CA VAL A 429 4.66 23.56 -22.11
C VAL A 429 4.18 22.16 -22.54
N PRO A 430 5.04 21.19 -22.92
CA PRO A 430 4.59 19.84 -23.27
C PRO A 430 3.97 19.09 -22.08
N VAL A 431 4.43 19.31 -20.84
CA VAL A 431 3.81 18.73 -19.63
C VAL A 431 2.35 19.18 -19.50
N SER A 432 2.11 20.48 -19.58
CA SER A 432 0.77 21.06 -19.45
C SER A 432 -0.15 20.69 -20.62
N SER A 433 0.38 20.55 -21.84
CA SER A 433 -0.40 20.04 -22.99
C SER A 433 -0.88 18.61 -22.74
N MET A 434 0.02 17.72 -22.33
CA MET A 434 -0.33 16.32 -22.07
C MET A 434 -1.29 16.20 -20.88
N LEU A 435 -1.10 16.96 -19.79
CA LEU A 435 -2.03 16.98 -18.66
C LEU A 435 -3.42 17.52 -19.05
N LYS A 436 -3.50 18.49 -19.95
CA LYS A 436 -4.77 18.98 -20.53
C LYS A 436 -5.46 17.86 -21.29
N ASP A 437 -4.76 17.15 -22.16
CA ASP A 437 -5.32 16.07 -22.97
C ASP A 437 -5.76 14.89 -22.08
N ILE A 438 -4.95 14.51 -21.08
CA ILE A 438 -5.31 13.50 -20.07
C ILE A 438 -6.56 13.92 -19.29
N SER A 439 -6.65 15.19 -18.86
CA SER A 439 -7.81 15.67 -18.09
C SER A 439 -9.10 15.61 -18.91
N LEU A 440 -9.04 15.95 -20.20
CA LEU A 440 -10.16 15.80 -21.13
C LEU A 440 -10.53 14.33 -21.35
N GLY A 441 -9.53 13.48 -21.60
CA GLY A 441 -9.74 12.04 -21.75
C GLY A 441 -10.33 11.37 -20.50
N LEU A 442 -9.93 11.80 -19.30
CA LEU A 442 -10.52 11.34 -18.04
C LEU A 442 -11.99 11.76 -17.88
N VAL A 443 -12.38 12.95 -18.33
CA VAL A 443 -13.80 13.36 -18.34
C VAL A 443 -14.60 12.54 -19.35
N ASP A 444 -14.03 12.23 -20.50
CA ASP A 444 -14.66 11.35 -21.49
C ASP A 444 -14.82 9.91 -20.97
N LEU A 445 -13.82 9.38 -20.26
CA LEU A 445 -13.87 8.08 -19.57
C LEU A 445 -14.90 8.07 -18.42
N ALA A 446 -15.05 9.19 -17.71
CA ALA A 446 -16.01 9.31 -16.62
C ALA A 446 -17.47 9.17 -17.07
N PHE A 447 -17.75 9.46 -18.34
CA PHE A 447 -19.10 9.49 -18.91
C PHE A 447 -19.13 8.93 -20.33
N PRO A 448 -19.03 7.61 -20.59
CA PRO A 448 -18.96 7.07 -21.96
C PRO A 448 -20.23 7.30 -22.79
N GLU A 449 -20.08 7.56 -24.10
CA GLU A 449 -21.21 7.56 -25.03
C GLU A 449 -21.73 6.12 -25.24
N THR A 450 -23.04 5.95 -25.38
CA THR A 450 -23.75 4.67 -25.57
C THR A 450 -23.44 3.91 -26.88
N ARG A 451 -22.30 4.19 -27.54
CA ARG A 451 -21.86 3.44 -28.72
C ARG A 451 -21.33 2.06 -28.28
N SER A 452 -21.90 1.02 -28.87
CA SER A 452 -21.75 -0.40 -28.53
C SER A 452 -20.32 -0.92 -28.36
N THR A 453 -19.31 -0.33 -29.03
CA THR A 453 -17.90 -0.71 -28.85
C THR A 453 -17.29 -0.24 -27.52
N PHE A 454 -17.77 0.88 -26.96
CA PHE A 454 -17.35 1.38 -25.65
C PHE A 454 -18.10 0.71 -24.50
N TYR A 455 -19.23 0.04 -24.78
CA TYR A 455 -20.00 -0.69 -23.77
C TYR A 455 -19.32 -2.00 -23.35
N GLU A 456 -18.49 -2.60 -24.21
CA GLU A 456 -17.64 -3.74 -23.84
C GLU A 456 -16.48 -3.28 -22.95
N SER A 457 -15.87 -2.14 -23.26
CA SER A 457 -14.82 -1.52 -22.42
C SER A 457 -15.38 -1.00 -21.10
N TYR A 458 -16.52 -0.30 -21.10
CA TYR A 458 -17.20 0.18 -19.90
C TYR A 458 -17.83 -0.97 -19.11
N GLY A 459 -18.37 -1.97 -19.81
CA GLY A 459 -18.79 -3.25 -19.26
C GLY A 459 -17.62 -4.02 -18.65
N ALA A 460 -16.39 -3.91 -19.14
CA ALA A 460 -15.21 -4.41 -18.43
C ALA A 460 -14.84 -3.53 -17.22
N PHE A 461 -15.00 -2.20 -17.32
CA PHE A 461 -14.81 -1.25 -16.20
C PHE A 461 -15.86 -1.36 -15.08
N LEU A 462 -17.09 -1.81 -15.37
CA LEU A 462 -18.21 -1.97 -14.41
C LEU A 462 -18.65 -3.41 -14.16
N LYS A 463 -18.33 -4.35 -15.06
CA LYS A 463 -18.58 -5.80 -14.93
C LYS A 463 -17.28 -6.60 -14.78
N LEU A 464 -16.27 -6.09 -14.08
CA LEU A 464 -15.28 -6.93 -13.40
C LEU A 464 -15.93 -7.63 -12.17
N ARG A 465 -17.05 -8.34 -12.41
CA ARG A 465 -17.87 -9.03 -11.41
C ARG A 465 -17.23 -10.35 -10.97
N SER A 466 -16.09 -10.31 -10.29
CA SER A 466 -15.60 -11.49 -9.57
C SER A 466 -14.86 -11.24 -8.25
N SER A 467 -14.57 -9.99 -7.86
CA SER A 467 -13.95 -9.71 -6.57
C SER A 467 -14.44 -8.36 -6.03
N GLN A 468 -15.29 -8.37 -4.98
CA GLN A 468 -15.88 -7.16 -4.39
C GLN A 468 -14.84 -6.10 -3.90
N ASP A 469 -13.53 -6.44 -3.85
CA ASP A 469 -12.41 -5.61 -3.37
C ASP A 469 -11.92 -4.61 -4.42
N GLU A 470 -11.74 -5.09 -5.66
CA GLU A 470 -11.21 -4.29 -6.78
C GLU A 470 -12.22 -3.23 -7.25
N ASP A 471 -13.51 -3.52 -7.07
CA ASP A 471 -14.63 -2.65 -7.44
C ASP A 471 -14.61 -1.31 -6.70
N GLN A 472 -14.23 -1.30 -5.42
CA GLN A 472 -14.24 -0.06 -4.62
C GLN A 472 -12.98 0.77 -4.89
N PHE A 473 -11.81 0.14 -4.97
CA PHE A 473 -10.57 0.82 -5.27
C PHE A 473 -10.66 1.55 -6.62
N ASN A 474 -11.11 0.86 -7.68
CA ASN A 474 -11.29 1.48 -8.99
C ASN A 474 -12.30 2.64 -8.97
N LYS A 475 -13.42 2.51 -8.26
CA LYS A 475 -14.39 3.61 -8.08
C LYS A 475 -13.81 4.84 -7.38
N THR A 476 -12.80 4.66 -6.53
CA THR A 476 -12.17 5.76 -5.79
C THR A 476 -10.98 6.36 -6.54
N MET A 477 -10.23 5.52 -7.24
CA MET A 477 -8.97 5.84 -7.90
C MET A 477 -9.14 6.84 -9.04
N TRP A 478 -10.12 6.60 -9.93
CA TRP A 478 -10.34 7.45 -11.10
C TRP A 478 -10.78 8.88 -10.74
N PRO A 479 -11.73 9.10 -9.81
CA PRO A 479 -12.03 10.44 -9.30
C PRO A 479 -10.82 11.13 -8.65
N HIS A 480 -10.02 10.39 -7.88
CA HIS A 480 -8.80 10.94 -7.27
C HIS A 480 -7.78 11.37 -8.34
N LEU A 481 -7.55 10.54 -9.35
CA LEU A 481 -6.66 10.85 -10.47
C LEU A 481 -7.11 12.12 -11.22
N LEU A 482 -8.40 12.23 -11.55
CA LEU A 482 -8.97 13.42 -12.19
C LEU A 482 -8.73 14.67 -11.32
N LYS A 483 -9.00 14.58 -10.01
CA LYS A 483 -8.82 15.69 -9.06
C LYS A 483 -7.38 16.19 -9.04
N VAL A 484 -6.38 15.30 -8.92
CA VAL A 484 -4.97 15.70 -8.83
C VAL A 484 -4.44 16.25 -10.16
N CYS A 485 -4.85 15.69 -11.29
CA CYS A 485 -4.50 16.20 -12.62
C CYS A 485 -5.08 17.60 -12.85
N VAL A 486 -6.38 17.79 -12.59
CA VAL A 486 -7.06 19.10 -12.74
C VAL A 486 -6.45 20.14 -11.79
N SER A 487 -6.15 19.76 -10.55
CA SER A 487 -5.53 20.66 -9.57
C SER A 487 -4.18 21.19 -10.08
N LEU A 488 -3.28 20.30 -10.52
CA LEU A 488 -1.99 20.71 -11.07
C LEU A 488 -2.18 21.57 -12.34
N LEU A 489 -3.07 21.16 -13.24
CA LEU A 489 -3.35 21.90 -14.48
C LEU A 489 -3.85 23.33 -14.22
N ARG A 490 -4.76 23.51 -13.26
CA ARG A 490 -5.23 24.83 -12.82
C ARG A 490 -4.11 25.69 -12.27
N GLN A 491 -3.22 25.13 -11.46
CA GLN A 491 -2.09 25.88 -10.91
C GLN A 491 -1.13 26.36 -12.01
N LEU A 492 -0.83 25.49 -13.00
CA LEU A 492 0.00 25.84 -14.15
C LEU A 492 -0.65 26.92 -15.01
N HIS A 493 -1.94 26.79 -15.32
CA HIS A 493 -2.69 27.80 -16.07
C HIS A 493 -2.72 29.15 -15.34
N THR A 494 -2.97 29.14 -14.02
CA THR A 494 -3.02 30.37 -13.22
C THR A 494 -1.66 31.08 -13.18
N ARG A 495 -0.56 30.32 -13.20
CA ARG A 495 0.79 30.89 -13.33
C ARG A 495 1.06 31.44 -14.73
N ASP A 496 0.65 30.71 -15.76
CA ASP A 496 0.80 31.16 -17.14
C ASP A 496 0.04 32.47 -17.40
N LEU A 497 -1.16 32.64 -16.82
CA LEU A 497 -1.87 33.93 -16.87
C LEU A 497 -1.07 35.11 -16.31
N ARG A 498 -0.16 34.87 -15.35
CA ARG A 498 0.68 35.92 -14.75
C ARG A 498 2.00 36.12 -15.48
N ARG A 499 2.54 35.07 -16.12
CA ARG A 499 3.92 35.05 -16.64
C ARG A 499 4.05 34.89 -18.15
N GLY A 500 3.03 34.33 -18.82
CA GLY A 500 2.97 34.18 -20.28
C GLY A 500 4.10 33.33 -20.85
N PHE A 501 4.26 32.09 -20.39
CA PHE A 501 5.32 31.18 -20.87
C PHE A 501 4.81 30.15 -21.89
N CYS A 502 3.50 29.95 -22.01
CA CYS A 502 2.90 29.11 -23.03
C CYS A 502 2.64 29.89 -24.34
N PRO A 503 2.68 29.22 -25.51
CA PRO A 503 2.35 29.85 -26.79
C PRO A 503 0.86 30.20 -26.89
N GLU A 504 0.51 31.05 -27.86
CA GLU A 504 -0.88 31.40 -28.13
C GLU A 504 -1.73 30.15 -28.42
N ASN A 505 -2.97 30.15 -27.92
CA ASN A 505 -3.94 29.05 -28.04
C ASN A 505 -3.53 27.72 -27.37
N HIS A 506 -2.44 27.68 -26.59
CA HIS A 506 -1.99 26.47 -25.89
C HIS A 506 -3.09 25.81 -25.03
N TRP A 507 -3.83 26.62 -24.28
CA TRP A 507 -4.85 26.14 -23.34
C TRP A 507 -6.17 25.79 -24.01
N THR A 508 -6.56 26.53 -25.05
CA THR A 508 -7.85 26.37 -25.71
C THR A 508 -7.87 25.20 -26.68
N VAL A 509 -8.93 24.38 -26.64
CA VAL A 509 -9.15 23.29 -27.60
C VAL A 509 -10.23 23.73 -28.59
N GLN A 510 -9.82 24.08 -29.81
CA GLN A 510 -10.73 24.58 -30.84
C GLN A 510 -11.70 23.51 -31.38
N THR A 511 -11.31 22.24 -31.29
CA THR A 511 -12.12 21.09 -31.75
C THR A 511 -13.18 20.65 -30.75
N LEU A 512 -13.24 21.28 -29.57
CA LEU A 512 -14.18 20.91 -28.52
C LEU A 512 -15.58 21.46 -28.82
N ASN A 513 -16.45 20.61 -29.34
CA ASN A 513 -17.86 20.93 -29.52
C ASN A 513 -18.61 20.66 -28.21
N LEU A 514 -19.13 21.72 -27.59
CA LEU A 514 -19.93 21.65 -26.37
C LEU A 514 -21.42 21.81 -26.73
N PRO A 515 -22.16 20.71 -26.99
CA PRO A 515 -23.59 20.77 -27.26
C PRO A 515 -24.33 21.08 -25.96
N LEU A 516 -24.47 22.37 -25.67
CA LEU A 516 -25.37 22.88 -24.66
C LEU A 516 -26.55 23.48 -25.43
N ASP A 517 -27.52 22.62 -25.77
CA ASP A 517 -28.74 23.05 -26.45
C ASP A 517 -29.44 24.16 -25.63
N LYS A 518 -30.18 25.03 -26.34
CA LYS A 518 -30.92 26.15 -25.74
C LYS A 518 -32.00 25.72 -24.74
N ASP A 519 -32.35 24.43 -24.73
CA ASP A 519 -33.40 23.83 -23.89
C ASP A 519 -32.81 23.13 -22.66
N LEU A 520 -31.70 23.64 -22.11
CA LEU A 520 -31.18 23.21 -20.82
C LEU A 520 -32.08 23.74 -19.71
N HIS A 521 -33.17 23.04 -19.44
CA HIS A 521 -33.82 23.12 -18.14
C HIS A 521 -32.84 22.52 -17.13
N LEU A 522 -31.96 23.36 -16.58
CA LEU A 522 -31.18 23.05 -15.39
C LEU A 522 -32.20 22.88 -14.25
N SER A 523 -32.80 21.70 -14.18
CA SER A 523 -33.65 21.30 -13.07
C SER A 523 -32.90 21.65 -11.80
N ARG A 524 -33.57 22.27 -10.82
CA ARG A 524 -33.03 22.72 -9.51
C ARG A 524 -32.37 21.61 -8.66
N ARG A 525 -32.05 20.46 -9.25
CA ARG A 525 -31.12 19.50 -8.70
C ARG A 525 -29.72 20.13 -8.69
N ARG A 526 -29.35 20.68 -7.53
CA ARG A 526 -27.98 21.13 -7.22
C ARG A 526 -26.92 20.04 -7.46
N ASN A 527 -27.33 18.77 -7.54
CA ASN A 527 -26.46 17.61 -7.65
C ASN A 527 -26.55 16.99 -9.05
N GLY A 528 -25.71 17.45 -9.98
CA GLY A 528 -25.48 16.78 -11.26
C GLY A 528 -24.79 15.42 -11.08
N PRO A 529 -24.83 14.53 -12.10
CA PRO A 529 -24.17 13.22 -12.05
C PRO A 529 -22.67 13.37 -11.80
N ARG A 530 -22.14 12.62 -10.82
CA ARG A 530 -20.73 12.69 -10.42
C ARG A 530 -19.85 11.88 -11.39
N PRO A 531 -18.60 12.32 -11.67
CA PRO A 531 -17.66 11.56 -12.48
C PRO A 531 -17.48 10.13 -11.96
N PHE A 532 -17.43 9.15 -12.87
CA PHE A 532 -17.20 7.73 -12.55
C PHE A 532 -18.26 7.10 -11.62
N GLN A 533 -19.49 7.64 -11.61
CA GLN A 533 -20.64 6.99 -10.98
C GLN A 533 -21.64 6.51 -12.04
N PRO A 534 -22.32 5.36 -11.82
CA PRO A 534 -23.41 4.94 -12.71
C PRO A 534 -24.46 6.04 -12.79
N ILE A 535 -24.87 6.41 -13.99
CA ILE A 535 -26.02 7.28 -14.20
C ILE A 535 -27.23 6.51 -13.65
N LYS A 536 -27.88 7.04 -12.61
CA LYS A 536 -29.04 6.42 -11.97
C LYS A 536 -30.14 6.21 -13.01
N ASP A 537 -30.77 5.04 -13.01
CA ASP A 537 -31.97 4.80 -13.81
C ASP A 537 -33.06 5.77 -13.34
N PHE A 538 -33.51 6.64 -14.25
CA PHE A 538 -34.52 7.66 -13.95
C PHE A 538 -35.87 6.99 -13.70
N THR A 539 -36.53 7.33 -12.58
CA THR A 539 -37.88 6.84 -12.29
C THR A 539 -38.91 7.69 -13.03
N LYS A 540 -40.13 7.16 -13.20
CA LYS A 540 -41.23 7.89 -13.87
C LYS A 540 -41.54 9.24 -13.21
N GLU A 541 -41.35 9.33 -11.89
CA GLU A 541 -41.51 10.56 -11.10
C GLU A 541 -40.41 11.61 -11.41
N ASP A 542 -39.19 11.19 -11.75
CA ASP A 542 -38.10 12.08 -12.16
C ASP A 542 -38.42 12.79 -13.49
N PHE A 543 -39.08 12.10 -14.41
CA PHE A 543 -39.54 12.65 -15.69
C PHE A 543 -40.71 13.64 -15.52
N GLU A 544 -41.60 13.38 -14.57
CA GLU A 544 -42.79 14.20 -14.33
C GLU A 544 -42.48 15.49 -13.54
N SER A 545 -41.39 15.53 -12.76
CA SER A 545 -41.05 16.67 -11.88
C SER A 545 -39.81 17.48 -12.32
N GLY A 546 -38.97 16.97 -13.24
CA GLY A 546 -37.66 17.57 -13.55
C GLY A 546 -37.29 17.75 -15.02
N GLY A 547 -38.14 17.35 -15.97
CA GLY A 547 -37.81 17.34 -17.40
C GLY A 547 -36.92 16.16 -17.81
N PRO A 548 -36.57 16.02 -19.10
CA PRO A 548 -35.75 14.91 -19.59
C PRO A 548 -34.34 14.96 -19.00
N PRO A 549 -33.71 13.79 -18.73
CA PRO A 549 -32.38 13.74 -18.16
C PRO A 549 -31.33 14.30 -19.11
N LEU A 550 -30.29 14.93 -18.54
CA LEU A 550 -29.16 15.44 -19.32
C LEU A 550 -28.49 14.31 -20.10
N SER A 551 -28.23 14.55 -21.38
CA SER A 551 -27.44 13.64 -22.21
C SER A 551 -26.00 13.55 -21.70
N THR A 552 -25.34 12.41 -21.94
CA THR A 552 -23.91 12.22 -21.63
C THR A 552 -23.04 13.34 -22.17
N LYS A 553 -23.34 13.85 -23.37
CA LYS A 553 -22.62 14.97 -23.99
C LYS A 553 -22.79 16.28 -23.21
N GLN A 554 -24.00 16.56 -22.70
CA GLN A 554 -24.26 17.71 -21.84
C GLN A 554 -23.54 17.56 -20.49
N ILE A 555 -23.54 16.37 -19.88
CA ILE A 555 -22.86 16.09 -18.61
C ILE A 555 -21.34 16.30 -18.73
N ARG A 556 -20.72 15.77 -19.80
CA ARG A 556 -19.30 16.02 -20.10
C ARG A 556 -19.03 17.51 -20.26
N SER A 557 -19.87 18.21 -21.03
CA SER A 557 -19.73 19.65 -21.28
C SER A 557 -19.79 20.46 -19.99
N ILE A 558 -20.73 20.14 -19.09
CA ILE A 558 -20.84 20.76 -17.77
C ILE A 558 -19.61 20.44 -16.91
N THR A 559 -19.14 19.19 -16.93
CA THR A 559 -17.96 18.78 -16.16
C THR A 559 -16.70 19.50 -16.62
N ILE A 560 -16.49 19.65 -17.93
CA ILE A 560 -15.37 20.42 -18.49
C ILE A 560 -15.45 21.89 -18.06
N LEU A 561 -16.64 22.50 -18.16
CA LEU A 561 -16.84 23.89 -17.75
C LEU A 561 -16.66 24.11 -16.25
N ARG A 562 -17.02 23.12 -15.42
CA ARG A 562 -16.80 23.15 -13.97
C ARG A 562 -15.34 22.94 -13.62
N GLU A 563 -14.70 21.94 -14.21
CA GLU A 563 -13.39 21.48 -13.77
C GLU A 563 -12.22 22.20 -14.44
N ILE A 564 -12.31 22.48 -15.75
CA ILE A 564 -11.22 23.05 -16.55
C ILE A 564 -11.75 24.06 -17.60
N PRO A 565 -12.49 25.12 -17.19
CA PRO A 565 -13.15 26.04 -18.12
C PRO A 565 -12.23 26.75 -19.10
N PHE A 566 -10.94 26.91 -18.75
CA PHE A 566 -9.95 27.59 -19.59
C PHE A 566 -9.60 26.84 -20.88
N VAL A 567 -9.96 25.55 -20.99
CA VAL A 567 -9.82 24.81 -22.26
C VAL A 567 -10.86 25.21 -23.30
N VAL A 568 -11.91 25.92 -22.88
CA VAL A 568 -12.99 26.40 -23.73
C VAL A 568 -12.73 27.87 -24.09
N PRO A 569 -12.72 28.24 -25.39
CA PRO A 569 -12.56 29.62 -25.81
C PRO A 569 -13.54 30.56 -25.11
N PHE A 570 -13.09 31.76 -24.76
CA PHE A 570 -13.88 32.74 -24.01
C PHE A 570 -15.22 33.06 -24.72
N ASN A 571 -15.17 33.31 -26.03
CA ASN A 571 -16.36 33.60 -26.84
C ASN A 571 -17.40 32.46 -26.76
N SER A 572 -16.94 31.21 -26.82
CA SER A 572 -17.82 30.04 -26.67
C SER A 572 -18.43 29.97 -25.27
N ARG A 573 -17.65 30.23 -24.22
CA ARG A 573 -18.16 30.26 -22.83
C ARG A 573 -19.21 31.36 -22.61
N VAL A 574 -18.99 32.55 -23.16
CA VAL A 574 -19.95 33.65 -23.10
C VAL A 574 -21.23 33.30 -23.86
N GLY A 575 -21.12 32.72 -25.05
CA GLY A 575 -22.28 32.26 -25.82
C GLY A 575 -23.10 31.20 -25.07
N ILE A 576 -22.43 30.26 -24.41
CA ILE A 576 -23.06 29.25 -23.54
C ILE A 576 -23.80 29.94 -22.37
N LEU A 577 -23.14 30.86 -21.66
CA LEU A 577 -23.75 31.58 -20.54
C LEU A 577 -24.97 32.40 -20.98
N GLN A 578 -24.87 33.11 -22.11
CA GLN A 578 -25.98 33.86 -22.69
C GLN A 578 -27.15 32.94 -23.07
N GLY A 579 -26.86 31.77 -23.64
CA GLY A 579 -27.85 30.74 -23.92
C GLY A 579 -28.58 30.28 -22.67
N LEU A 580 -27.84 29.93 -21.61
CA LEU A 580 -28.42 29.52 -20.32
C LEU A 580 -29.27 30.63 -19.68
N LEU A 581 -28.79 31.88 -19.68
CA LEU A 581 -29.55 33.03 -19.16
C LEU A 581 -30.81 33.33 -19.98
N SER A 582 -30.80 33.05 -21.28
CA SER A 582 -31.98 33.21 -22.13
C SER A 582 -33.03 32.12 -21.87
N ALA A 583 -32.58 30.89 -21.56
CA ALA A 583 -33.45 29.78 -21.21
C ALA A 583 -34.09 29.95 -19.82
N ASP A 584 -33.41 30.59 -18.87
CA ASP A 584 -33.91 30.85 -17.51
C ASP A 584 -34.92 32.03 -17.44
N LYS A 585 -34.99 32.86 -18.50
CA LYS A 585 -35.93 33.99 -18.61
C LYS A 585 -37.27 33.61 -19.27
N LEU A 586 -37.36 32.42 -19.84
CA LEU A 586 -38.57 31.83 -20.42
C LEU A 586 -39.22 30.89 -19.40
#